data_AF-A0A3S4IZB1-F1
#
_entry.id   AF-A0A3S4IZB1-F1
#
_cell.length_a   1.000
_cell.length_b   1.000
_cell.length_c   1.000
_cell.angle_alpha   90.00
_cell.angle_beta   90.00
_cell.angle_gamma   90.00
#
_symmetry.space_group_name_H-M   'P 1'
#
loop_
_entity.id
_entity.type
_entity.pdbx_description
1 polymer ?
#
loop_
_entity_poly.entity_id
_entity_poly.type
_entity_poly.pdbx_seq_one_letter_code
_entity_poly.pdbx_strand_id
1 'polypeptide(L)'
;MCMVHLSYGINPPASKQLRSETAIVAGIADATLGGGKIDWLSYADDYAKIRDEIAKAVAGFEDFNARVAKPGGFHLTPASRERRWLTPDGKARFIVNALEKDTPIARARALHGDRLMVLMTARSHDQYNTTIYALDDRYRGVYGQRRVLLINRDDIARLASPTASGWTSSPSGTMG
;
A
#
# COMPACT_ATOMS: atom_id res chain seq x y z
N MET A 1 -2.17 -8.25 -11.47
CA MET A 1 -1.07 -7.55 -12.17
C MET A 1 0.22 -8.14 -11.62
N CYS A 2 1.03 -8.84 -12.42
CA CYS A 2 2.23 -9.56 -11.95
C CYS A 2 3.39 -9.43 -12.93
N MET A 3 3.64 -8.21 -13.41
CA MET A 3 4.75 -7.91 -14.33
C MET A 3 5.93 -7.34 -13.55
N VAL A 4 7.10 -7.96 -13.72
CA VAL A 4 8.39 -7.47 -13.23
C VAL A 4 9.08 -6.77 -14.39
N HIS A 5 9.37 -5.49 -14.24
CA HIS A 5 10.01 -4.67 -15.25
C HIS A 5 10.92 -3.64 -14.57
N LEU A 6 11.88 -3.10 -15.31
CA LEU A 6 12.75 -2.05 -14.81
C LEU A 6 11.98 -0.74 -14.71
N SER A 7 12.14 -0.06 -13.58
CA SER A 7 11.68 1.31 -13.37
C SER A 7 12.87 2.21 -13.08
N TYR A 8 12.86 3.43 -13.59
CA TYR A 8 13.92 4.40 -13.40
C TYR A 8 13.34 5.71 -12.88
N GLY A 9 14.04 6.35 -11.94
CA GLY A 9 13.74 7.72 -11.53
C GLY A 9 14.10 8.68 -12.65
N ILE A 10 13.16 9.54 -13.05
CA ILE A 10 13.36 10.52 -14.14
C ILE A 10 13.80 11.90 -13.64
N ASN A 11 13.73 12.14 -12.32
CA ASN A 11 14.08 13.42 -11.72
C ASN A 11 15.55 13.42 -11.29
N PRO A 12 16.26 14.56 -11.44
CA PRO A 12 17.57 14.72 -10.86
C PRO A 12 17.48 14.65 -9.33
N PRO A 13 18.51 14.11 -8.64
CA PRO A 13 18.56 14.15 -7.19
C PRO A 13 18.48 15.59 -6.68
N ALA A 14 17.69 15.82 -5.63
CA ALA A 14 17.54 17.16 -5.02
C ALA A 14 18.86 17.69 -4.42
N SER A 15 19.84 16.83 -4.16
CA SER A 15 21.17 17.19 -3.71
C SER A 15 22.19 16.14 -4.15
N LYS A 16 23.43 16.58 -4.39
CA LYS A 16 24.58 15.70 -4.67
C LYS A 16 24.97 14.80 -3.48
N GLN A 17 24.47 15.10 -2.28
CA GLN A 17 24.72 14.29 -1.08
C GLN A 17 23.68 13.18 -0.88
N LEU A 18 22.57 13.21 -1.63
CA LEU A 18 21.57 12.14 -1.54
C LEU A 18 22.13 10.85 -2.12
N ARG A 19 21.91 9.77 -1.38
CA ARG A 19 22.29 8.40 -1.77
C ARG A 19 21.02 7.60 -2.02
N SER A 20 21.11 6.60 -2.91
CA SER A 20 20.01 5.64 -3.06
C SER A 20 19.85 4.81 -1.78
N GLU A 21 18.65 4.27 -1.55
CA GLU A 21 18.38 3.39 -0.42
C GLU A 21 19.35 2.20 -0.38
N THR A 22 19.61 1.57 -1.54
CA THR A 22 20.61 0.51 -1.68
C THR A 22 21.99 0.94 -1.20
N ALA A 23 22.46 2.14 -1.59
CA ALA A 23 23.76 2.65 -1.17
C ALA A 23 23.82 2.97 0.33
N ILE A 24 22.72 3.44 0.93
CA ILE A 24 22.62 3.67 2.36
C ILE A 24 22.71 2.33 3.12
N VAL A 25 21.89 1.35 2.74
CA VAL A 25 21.86 0.03 3.40
C VAL A 25 23.20 -0.69 3.26
N ALA A 26 23.77 -0.72 2.04
CA ALA A 26 25.07 -1.32 1.81
C ALA A 26 26.19 -0.62 2.59
N GLY A 27 26.19 0.72 2.66
CA GLY A 27 27.19 1.46 3.43
C GLY A 27 27.09 1.22 4.94
N ILE A 28 25.87 1.09 5.48
CA ILE A 28 25.67 0.71 6.89
C ILE A 28 26.19 -0.72 7.12
N ALA A 29 25.86 -1.65 6.24
CA ALA A 29 26.30 -3.04 6.34
C ALA A 29 27.83 -3.16 6.27
N ASP A 30 28.47 -2.45 5.34
CA ASP A 30 29.93 -2.40 5.24
C ASP A 30 30.58 -1.83 6.51
N ALA A 31 30.05 -0.73 7.03
CA ALA A 31 30.58 -0.08 8.24
C ALA A 31 30.39 -0.91 9.52
N THR A 32 29.38 -1.80 9.57
CA THR A 32 29.03 -2.55 10.79
C THR A 32 29.45 -4.02 10.75
N LEU A 33 29.46 -4.63 9.57
CA LEU A 33 29.75 -6.06 9.35
C LEU A 33 31.09 -6.28 8.63
N GLY A 34 31.64 -5.24 7.97
CA GLY A 34 32.84 -5.31 7.14
C GLY A 34 32.62 -6.07 5.82
N GLY A 35 33.59 -5.95 4.91
CA GLY A 35 33.58 -6.58 3.58
C GLY A 35 34.05 -8.04 3.53
N GLY A 36 34.01 -8.78 4.65
CA GLY A 36 34.64 -10.11 4.73
C GLY A 36 33.93 -11.19 3.92
N LYS A 37 32.69 -11.53 4.30
CA LYS A 37 31.91 -12.58 3.63
C LYS A 37 31.13 -12.06 2.42
N ILE A 38 30.82 -10.77 2.42
CA ILE A 38 29.95 -10.12 1.44
C ILE A 38 30.59 -8.78 1.11
N ASP A 39 30.80 -8.53 -0.19
CA ASP A 39 31.21 -7.23 -0.71
C ASP A 39 29.97 -6.33 -0.84
N TRP A 40 29.59 -5.71 0.27
CA TRP A 40 28.37 -4.89 0.38
C TRP A 40 28.36 -3.72 -0.60
N LEU A 41 29.48 -3.02 -0.74
CA LEU A 41 29.58 -1.84 -1.58
C LEU A 41 29.37 -2.19 -3.06
N SER A 42 29.81 -3.38 -3.49
CA SER A 42 29.59 -3.81 -4.86
C SER A 42 28.12 -4.00 -5.25
N TYR A 43 27.24 -4.30 -4.29
CA TYR A 43 25.79 -4.35 -4.53
C TYR A 43 25.17 -2.95 -4.66
N ALA A 44 25.78 -1.93 -4.05
CA ALA A 44 25.37 -0.55 -4.24
C ALA A 44 25.80 0.00 -5.61
N ASP A 45 26.93 -0.45 -6.13
CA ASP A 45 27.47 0.00 -7.41
C ASP A 45 26.83 -0.73 -8.60
N ASP A 46 26.45 -1.99 -8.44
CA ASP A 46 25.85 -2.80 -9.50
C ASP A 46 24.60 -3.57 -9.04
N TYR A 47 23.43 -3.05 -9.42
CA TYR A 47 22.14 -3.66 -9.08
C TYR A 47 21.88 -4.98 -9.81
N ALA A 48 22.67 -5.31 -10.85
CA ALA A 48 22.59 -6.63 -11.48
C ALA A 48 22.95 -7.74 -10.48
N LYS A 49 23.93 -7.51 -9.61
CA LYS A 49 24.33 -8.48 -8.56
C LYS A 49 23.21 -8.76 -7.57
N ILE A 50 22.43 -7.75 -7.20
CA ILE A 50 21.26 -7.94 -6.33
C ILE A 50 20.24 -8.85 -7.02
N ARG A 51 20.00 -8.62 -8.32
CA ARG A 51 19.08 -9.45 -9.10
C ARG A 51 19.60 -10.89 -9.27
N ASP A 52 20.91 -11.09 -9.37
CA ASP A 52 21.53 -12.41 -9.42
C ASP A 52 21.34 -13.17 -8.10
N GLU A 53 21.47 -12.50 -6.94
CA GLU A 53 21.17 -13.11 -5.64
C GLU A 53 19.68 -13.42 -5.47
N ILE A 54 18.79 -12.54 -5.94
CA ILE A 54 17.34 -12.82 -5.96
C ILE A 54 17.03 -14.06 -6.81
N ALA A 55 17.67 -14.20 -7.98
CA ALA A 55 17.47 -15.35 -8.86
C ALA A 55 17.88 -16.68 -8.21
N LYS A 56 18.86 -16.67 -7.29
CA LYS A 56 19.29 -17.86 -6.54
C LYS A 56 18.32 -18.23 -5.41
N ALA A 57 17.65 -17.24 -4.82
CA ALA A 57 16.86 -17.42 -3.60
C ALA A 57 15.35 -17.51 -3.84
N VAL A 58 14.83 -16.92 -4.93
CA VAL A 58 13.39 -16.74 -5.14
C VAL A 58 12.95 -17.42 -6.44
N ALA A 59 12.13 -18.46 -6.30
CA ALA A 59 11.56 -19.16 -7.47
C ALA A 59 10.76 -18.22 -8.37
N GLY A 60 10.90 -18.39 -9.68
CA GLY A 60 10.26 -17.55 -10.71
C GLY A 60 11.11 -16.35 -11.17
N PHE A 61 12.25 -16.09 -10.52
CA PHE A 61 13.21 -15.03 -10.88
C PHE A 61 14.46 -15.55 -11.59
N GLU A 62 14.44 -16.79 -12.10
CA GLU A 62 15.52 -17.36 -12.90
C GLU A 62 15.86 -16.44 -14.08
N ASP A 63 17.14 -16.28 -14.41
CA ASP A 63 17.64 -15.38 -15.46
C ASP A 63 17.14 -13.92 -15.32
N PHE A 64 16.98 -13.43 -14.09
CA PHE A 64 16.39 -12.12 -13.78
C PHE A 64 16.91 -11.03 -14.72
N ASN A 65 18.22 -10.76 -14.72
CA ASN A 65 18.83 -9.68 -15.50
C ASN A 65 18.49 -9.76 -17.00
N ALA A 66 18.59 -10.96 -17.59
CA ALA A 66 18.28 -11.17 -19.00
C ALA A 66 16.78 -10.96 -19.30
N ARG A 67 15.90 -11.36 -18.38
CA ARG A 67 14.45 -11.26 -18.58
C ARG A 67 13.93 -9.84 -18.41
N VAL A 68 14.45 -9.05 -17.48
CA VAL A 68 14.01 -7.64 -17.33
C VAL A 68 14.59 -6.70 -18.38
N ALA A 69 15.67 -7.08 -19.05
CA ALA A 69 16.20 -6.34 -20.20
C ALA A 69 15.26 -6.38 -21.42
N LYS A 70 14.36 -7.37 -21.50
CA LYS A 70 13.35 -7.44 -22.56
C LYS A 70 12.31 -6.33 -22.36
N PRO A 71 11.85 -5.65 -23.43
CA PRO A 71 10.77 -4.68 -23.31
C PRO A 71 9.54 -5.26 -22.60
N GLY A 72 9.05 -4.56 -21.57
CA GLY A 72 7.96 -5.02 -20.71
C GLY A 72 8.36 -6.00 -19.60
N GLY A 73 9.62 -6.47 -19.59
CA GLY A 73 10.17 -7.38 -18.59
C GLY A 73 9.56 -8.78 -18.67
N PHE A 74 9.21 -9.36 -17.51
CA PHE A 74 8.64 -10.70 -17.44
C PHE A 74 7.46 -10.81 -16.48
N HIS A 75 6.59 -11.79 -16.73
CA HIS A 75 5.42 -12.07 -15.88
C HIS A 75 5.76 -13.14 -14.83
N LEU A 76 5.42 -12.88 -13.57
CA LEU A 76 5.35 -13.91 -12.52
C LEU A 76 3.94 -14.47 -12.52
N THR A 77 3.77 -15.70 -13.00
CA THR A 77 2.44 -16.29 -13.14
C THR A 77 1.90 -16.79 -11.80
N PRO A 78 0.80 -16.22 -11.27
CA PRO A 78 0.12 -16.82 -10.13
C PRO A 78 -0.54 -18.13 -10.60
N ALA A 79 -0.12 -19.27 -10.02
CA ALA A 79 -0.57 -20.60 -10.45
C ALA A 79 -2.11 -20.73 -10.49
N SER A 80 -2.81 -20.10 -9.54
CA SER A 80 -4.27 -20.12 -9.46
C SER A 80 -4.96 -19.52 -10.68
N ARG A 81 -4.34 -18.54 -11.37
CA ARG A 81 -4.85 -17.95 -12.61
C ARG A 81 -5.03 -19.00 -13.71
N GLU A 82 -4.17 -20.01 -13.73
CA GLU A 82 -4.16 -21.09 -14.71
C GLU A 82 -4.88 -22.33 -14.20
N ARG A 83 -5.64 -22.24 -13.10
CA ARG A 83 -6.23 -23.40 -12.44
C ARG A 83 -5.14 -24.43 -12.12
N ARG A 84 -4.05 -23.96 -11.50
CA ARG A 84 -3.03 -24.81 -10.88
C ARG A 84 -2.97 -24.47 -9.39
N TRP A 85 -3.04 -25.51 -8.56
CA TRP A 85 -3.02 -25.36 -7.10
C TRP A 85 -1.76 -25.99 -6.57
N LEU A 86 -0.95 -25.18 -5.89
CA LEU A 86 0.30 -25.64 -5.26
C LEU A 86 0.02 -26.30 -3.91
N THR A 87 -1.01 -27.14 -3.86
CA THR A 87 -1.33 -27.99 -2.72
C THR A 87 -0.82 -29.41 -2.98
N PRO A 88 -0.51 -30.21 -1.93
CA PRO A 88 -0.07 -31.59 -2.09
C PRO A 88 -0.95 -32.47 -2.99
N ASP A 89 -2.26 -32.20 -3.03
CA ASP A 89 -3.26 -32.94 -3.81
C ASP A 89 -3.67 -32.25 -5.12
N GLY A 90 -3.09 -31.08 -5.43
CA GLY A 90 -3.33 -30.34 -6.67
C GLY A 90 -4.72 -29.72 -6.81
N LYS A 91 -5.49 -29.58 -5.71
CA LYS A 91 -6.88 -29.11 -5.71
C LYS A 91 -7.08 -27.80 -4.94
N ALA A 92 -8.15 -27.08 -5.27
CA ALA A 92 -8.64 -25.96 -4.48
C ALA A 92 -9.06 -26.43 -3.08
N ARG A 93 -8.64 -25.71 -2.05
CA ARG A 93 -9.02 -25.98 -0.65
C ARG A 93 -10.05 -24.94 -0.20
N PHE A 94 -11.30 -25.37 -0.07
CA PHE A 94 -12.36 -24.55 0.49
C PHE A 94 -12.32 -24.64 2.01
N ILE A 95 -12.32 -23.48 2.68
CA ILE A 95 -12.37 -23.38 4.13
C ILE A 95 -13.60 -22.56 4.47
N VAL A 96 -14.47 -23.12 5.30
CA VAL A 96 -15.64 -22.42 5.83
C VAL A 96 -15.27 -21.88 7.20
N ASN A 97 -15.39 -20.57 7.39
CA ASN A 97 -15.22 -19.93 8.68
C ASN A 97 -16.59 -19.48 9.19
N ALA A 98 -16.91 -19.80 10.44
CA ALA A 98 -18.11 -19.25 11.07
C ALA A 98 -17.96 -17.73 11.21
N LEU A 99 -19.06 -17.00 11.03
CA LEU A 99 -19.07 -15.56 11.27
C LEU A 99 -19.01 -15.31 12.78
N GLU A 100 -18.00 -14.56 13.21
CA GLU A 100 -17.88 -14.13 14.60
C GLU A 100 -19.04 -13.18 14.94
N LYS A 101 -19.74 -13.46 16.03
CA LYS A 101 -20.87 -12.66 16.51
C LYS A 101 -20.44 -11.68 17.60
N ASP A 102 -19.43 -12.03 18.39
CA ASP A 102 -18.84 -11.14 19.38
C ASP A 102 -17.80 -10.21 18.74
N THR A 103 -18.30 -9.17 18.07
CA THR A 103 -17.43 -8.15 17.46
C THR A 103 -17.30 -6.92 18.35
N PRO A 104 -16.21 -6.13 18.23
CA PRO A 104 -16.12 -4.83 18.90
C PRO A 104 -17.33 -3.92 18.63
N ILE A 105 -17.88 -3.96 17.41
CA ILE A 105 -19.08 -3.20 17.02
C ILE A 105 -20.32 -3.71 17.76
N ALA A 106 -20.50 -5.04 17.88
CA ALA A 106 -21.62 -5.63 18.60
C ALA A 106 -21.58 -5.26 20.10
N ARG A 107 -20.40 -5.36 20.73
CA ARG A 107 -20.21 -4.94 22.14
C ARG A 107 -20.45 -3.44 22.33
N ALA A 108 -19.91 -2.60 21.45
CA ALA A 108 -20.14 -1.16 21.51
C ALA A 108 -21.62 -0.81 21.31
N ARG A 109 -22.34 -1.55 20.46
CA ARG A 109 -23.77 -1.35 20.22
C ARG A 109 -24.59 -1.72 21.45
N ALA A 110 -24.22 -2.78 22.17
CA ALA A 110 -24.85 -3.15 23.43
C ALA A 110 -24.72 -2.06 24.51
N LEU A 111 -23.60 -1.32 24.52
CA LEU A 111 -23.35 -0.24 25.49
C LEU A 111 -23.96 1.11 25.07
N HIS A 112 -23.94 1.43 23.78
CA HIS A 112 -24.24 2.78 23.29
C HIS A 112 -25.54 2.88 22.46
N GLY A 113 -26.12 1.75 22.06
CA GLY A 113 -27.35 1.71 21.26
C GLY A 113 -27.23 2.50 19.96
N ASP A 114 -28.27 3.27 19.66
CA ASP A 114 -28.37 4.08 18.43
C ASP A 114 -27.46 5.32 18.43
N ARG A 115 -26.74 5.58 19.51
CA ARG A 115 -25.70 6.62 19.56
C ARG A 115 -24.34 6.13 19.04
N LEU A 116 -24.20 4.82 18.83
CA LEU A 116 -22.95 4.27 18.29
C LEU A 116 -22.74 4.77 16.86
N MET A 117 -21.59 5.41 16.64
CA MET A 117 -21.07 5.73 15.31
C MET A 117 -19.88 4.82 15.00
N VAL A 118 -19.83 4.26 13.79
CA VAL A 118 -18.70 3.43 13.34
C VAL A 118 -17.82 4.25 12.40
N LEU A 119 -16.59 4.54 12.83
CA LEU A 119 -15.62 5.24 11.99
C LEU A 119 -14.97 4.27 11.01
N MET A 120 -14.98 4.64 9.73
CA MET A 120 -14.22 3.99 8.68
C MET A 120 -13.34 5.02 7.99
N THR A 121 -12.14 4.61 7.58
CA THR A 121 -11.24 5.44 6.79
C THR A 121 -11.29 5.01 5.33
N ALA A 122 -11.22 5.99 4.43
CA ALA A 122 -11.12 5.76 3.00
C ALA A 122 -9.99 6.64 2.43
N ARG A 123 -9.42 6.22 1.30
CA ARG A 123 -8.41 7.02 0.59
C ARG A 123 -9.10 8.00 -0.36
N SER A 124 -8.59 9.22 -0.43
CA SER A 124 -8.98 10.18 -1.46
C SER A 124 -8.41 9.77 -2.82
N HIS A 125 -8.98 10.31 -3.89
CA HIS A 125 -8.53 10.04 -5.26
C HIS A 125 -7.07 10.45 -5.49
N ASP A 126 -6.72 11.69 -5.12
CA ASP A 126 -5.39 12.26 -5.37
C ASP A 126 -4.38 11.98 -4.25
N GLN A 127 -4.50 10.82 -3.63
CA GLN A 127 -3.60 10.35 -2.58
C GLN A 127 -3.27 8.88 -2.81
N TYR A 128 -1.98 8.56 -2.78
CA TYR A 128 -1.52 7.19 -2.70
C TYR A 128 -0.84 6.96 -1.36
N ASN A 129 -1.49 6.19 -0.49
CA ASN A 129 -1.07 5.97 0.88
C ASN A 129 -0.82 7.27 1.64
N THR A 130 0.43 7.62 1.96
CA THR A 130 0.80 8.86 2.66
C THR A 130 1.24 9.97 1.70
N THR A 131 1.44 9.65 0.42
CA THR A 131 1.83 10.62 -0.61
C THR A 131 0.59 11.32 -1.12
N ILE A 132 0.62 12.65 -1.04
CA ILE A 132 -0.49 13.52 -1.44
C ILE A 132 -0.09 14.18 -2.76
N TYR A 133 -0.90 13.99 -3.79
CA TYR A 133 -0.68 14.59 -5.10
C TYR A 133 -1.46 15.90 -5.25
N ALA A 134 -2.67 15.97 -4.68
CA ALA A 134 -3.48 17.18 -4.64
C ALA A 134 -4.35 17.23 -3.37
N LEU A 135 -5.02 18.37 -3.17
CA LEU A 135 -5.97 18.57 -2.08
C LEU A 135 -7.41 18.20 -2.45
N ASP A 136 -7.60 17.60 -3.62
CA ASP A 136 -8.91 17.36 -4.18
C ASP A 136 -9.30 15.88 -4.07
N ASP A 137 -10.59 15.63 -3.95
CA ASP A 137 -11.21 14.32 -4.11
C ASP A 137 -12.39 14.49 -5.08
N ARG A 138 -12.07 14.43 -6.37
CA ARG A 138 -13.02 14.63 -7.46
C ARG A 138 -14.23 13.71 -7.37
N TYR A 139 -14.05 12.48 -6.88
CA TYR A 139 -15.16 11.51 -6.77
C TYR A 139 -16.13 11.84 -5.64
N ARG A 140 -15.69 12.61 -4.65
CA ARG A 140 -16.49 12.96 -3.46
C ARG A 140 -16.83 14.45 -3.40
N GLY A 141 -16.47 15.22 -4.43
CA GLY A 141 -16.74 16.65 -4.52
C GLY A 141 -16.02 17.47 -3.45
N VAL A 142 -14.87 17.01 -2.95
CA VAL A 142 -14.04 17.75 -1.99
C VAL A 142 -12.93 18.45 -2.75
N TYR A 143 -12.74 19.74 -2.52
CA TYR A 143 -11.73 20.53 -3.20
C TYR A 143 -10.98 21.43 -2.21
N GLY A 144 -9.66 21.56 -2.37
CA GLY A 144 -8.82 22.46 -1.58
C GLY A 144 -8.68 22.12 -0.10
N GLN A 145 -9.23 20.99 0.37
CA GLN A 145 -9.22 20.60 1.78
C GLN A 145 -9.20 19.09 1.97
N ARG A 146 -8.72 18.65 3.13
CA ARG A 146 -8.55 17.21 3.42
C ARG A 146 -8.97 16.78 4.83
N ARG A 147 -9.34 17.73 5.68
CA ARG A 147 -9.93 17.44 6.99
C ARG A 147 -11.43 17.36 6.79
N VAL A 148 -11.89 16.17 6.45
CA VAL A 148 -13.28 15.94 6.07
C VAL A 148 -13.81 14.72 6.79
N LEU A 149 -14.98 14.84 7.39
CA LEU A 149 -15.78 13.71 7.86
C LEU A 149 -17.02 13.59 6.97
N LEU A 150 -17.21 12.40 6.41
CA LEU A 150 -18.41 12.03 5.67
C LEU A 150 -19.34 11.32 6.65
N ILE A 151 -20.51 11.90 6.90
CA ILE A 151 -21.50 11.35 7.83
C ILE A 151 -22.82 11.20 7.08
N ASN A 152 -23.55 10.11 7.35
CA ASN A 152 -24.89 9.93 6.80
C ASN A 152 -25.78 11.12 7.22
N ARG A 153 -26.65 11.58 6.30
CA ARG A 153 -27.50 12.75 6.52
C ARG A 153 -28.42 12.60 7.75
N ASP A 154 -28.96 11.41 7.98
CA ASP A 154 -29.87 11.13 9.08
C ASP A 154 -29.12 11.07 10.43
N ASP A 155 -27.87 10.60 10.40
CA ASP A 155 -26.97 10.67 11.56
C ASP A 155 -26.64 12.14 11.91
N ILE A 156 -26.36 12.99 10.91
CA ILE A 156 -26.15 14.43 11.12
C ILE A 156 -27.40 15.06 11.74
N ALA A 157 -28.59 14.75 11.21
CA ALA A 157 -29.85 15.26 11.74
C ALA A 157 -30.08 14.84 13.20
N ARG A 158 -29.67 13.63 13.58
CA ARG A 158 -29.72 13.14 14.97
C ARG A 158 -28.73 13.87 15.89
N LEU A 159 -27.57 14.27 15.35
CA LEU A 159 -26.50 14.95 16.10
C LEU A 159 -26.71 16.47 16.22
N ALA A 160 -27.44 17.08 15.28
CA ALA A 160 -27.62 18.52 15.18
C ALA A 160 -28.52 19.07 16.31
N SER A 161 -27.89 19.46 17.42
CA SER A 161 -28.37 20.50 18.32
C SER A 161 -27.93 21.89 17.78
N PRO A 162 -28.69 23.00 18.00
CA PRO A 162 -28.51 24.29 17.30
C PRO A 162 -27.17 25.04 17.52
N THR A 163 -26.20 24.48 18.24
CA THR A 163 -25.00 25.19 18.72
C THR A 163 -23.68 24.75 18.12
N ALA A 164 -23.66 23.88 17.09
CA ALA A 164 -22.42 23.48 16.42
C ALA A 164 -21.97 24.51 15.37
N SER A 165 -21.66 25.74 15.80
CA SER A 165 -21.08 26.80 14.98
C SER A 165 -19.65 26.45 14.57
N GLY A 166 -19.48 25.76 13.44
CA GLY A 166 -18.17 25.41 12.89
C GLY A 166 -18.23 24.50 11.68
N TRP A 167 -19.34 23.77 11.50
CA TRP A 167 -19.47 22.75 10.47
C TRP A 167 -20.29 23.28 9.30
N THR A 168 -19.68 23.46 8.14
CA THR A 168 -20.42 23.79 6.91
C THR A 168 -20.82 22.50 6.21
N SER A 169 -22.13 22.27 6.07
CA SER A 169 -22.66 21.15 5.29
C SER A 169 -22.66 21.51 3.81
N SER A 170 -21.91 20.78 3.00
CA SER A 170 -22.11 20.79 1.53
C SER A 170 -23.35 19.96 1.17
N PRO A 171 -24.07 20.26 0.07
CA PRO A 171 -25.16 19.42 -0.46
C PRO A 171 -24.78 17.94 -0.66
N SER A 172 -23.48 17.64 -0.74
CA SER A 172 -22.90 16.30 -0.84
C SER A 172 -22.77 15.53 0.49
N GLY A 173 -23.17 16.10 1.65
CA GLY A 173 -23.04 15.42 2.95
C GLY A 173 -21.63 15.46 3.55
N THR A 174 -20.82 16.40 3.09
CA THR A 174 -19.45 16.61 3.55
C THR A 174 -19.45 17.59 4.73
N MET A 175 -18.80 17.22 5.85
CA MET A 175 -18.48 18.14 6.94
C MET A 175 -16.98 18.46 6.92
N GLY A 176 -16.65 19.76 6.88
CA GLY A 176 -15.29 20.31 7.02
C GLY A 176 -15.11 21.02 8.36
#